data_AF-A0A1Y6CJI1-F1
#
_entry.id   AF-A0A1Y6CJI1-F1
#
_cell.length_a   1.000
_cell.length_b   1.000
_cell.length_c   1.000
_cell.angle_alpha   90.00
_cell.angle_beta   90.00
_cell.angle_gamma   90.00
#
_symmetry.space_group_name_H-M   'P 1'
#
loop_
_entity.id
_entity.type
_entity.pdbx_description
1 polymer ?
#
loop_
_entity_poly.entity_id
_entity_poly.type
_entity_poly.pdbx_seq_one_letter_code
_entity_poly.pdbx_strand_id
1 'polypeptide(L)'
;MKEEEYISEIKKRWPKHHESVEPTRETMDITLEALDKYPKSEKLWIIRGDLLQLVDYDDGLEINESEKCYRKAIAINPRSTEAYNELAHFLDVVMANPRKAKQYFEKVRLLKNA
;
A
#
# COMPACT_ATOMS: atom_id res chain seq x y z
N MET A 1 0.96 -12.58 -17.15
CA MET A 1 1.83 -11.41 -16.97
C MET A 1 2.90 -11.72 -15.95
N LYS A 2 4.11 -11.18 -16.12
CA LYS A 2 5.15 -11.15 -15.09
C LYS A 2 4.77 -10.17 -13.97
N GLU A 3 5.42 -10.25 -12.83
CA GLU A 3 5.16 -9.35 -11.68
C GLU A 3 5.27 -7.87 -12.08
N GLU A 4 6.32 -7.51 -12.82
CA GLU A 4 6.57 -6.13 -13.25
C GLU A 4 5.51 -5.62 -14.23
N GLU A 5 4.99 -6.52 -15.06
CA GLU A 5 3.90 -6.20 -15.97
C GLU A 5 2.62 -5.90 -15.19
N TYR A 6 2.28 -6.69 -14.16
CA TYR A 6 1.14 -6.39 -13.27
C TYR A 6 1.31 -5.03 -12.60
N ILE A 7 2.49 -4.78 -12.01
CA ILE A 7 2.77 -3.51 -11.32
C ILE A 7 2.64 -2.32 -12.28
N SER A 8 3.20 -2.43 -13.49
CA SER A 8 3.09 -1.38 -14.51
C SER A 8 1.64 -1.12 -14.88
N GLU A 9 0.87 -2.20 -15.05
CA GLU A 9 -0.51 -2.16 -15.52
C GLU A 9 -1.49 -1.63 -14.48
N ILE A 10 -1.26 -1.92 -13.19
CA ILE A 10 -1.97 -1.29 -12.07
C ILE A 10 -1.63 0.19 -11.97
N LYS A 11 -0.35 0.57 -12.11
CA LYS A 11 0.08 1.96 -12.05
C LYS A 11 -0.51 2.83 -13.17
N LYS A 12 -0.73 2.27 -14.36
CA LYS A 12 -1.43 2.98 -15.46
C LYS A 12 -2.90 3.24 -15.14
N ARG A 13 -3.54 2.33 -14.40
CA ARG A 13 -4.94 2.47 -13.95
C ARG A 13 -5.06 3.19 -12.60
N TRP A 14 -3.96 3.72 -12.07
CA TRP A 14 -3.96 4.34 -10.75
C TRP A 14 -4.91 5.55 -10.71
N PRO A 15 -5.70 5.73 -9.65
CA PRO A 15 -6.57 6.91 -9.53
C PRO A 15 -5.72 8.16 -9.28
N LYS A 16 -5.39 8.92 -10.34
CA LYS A 16 -4.80 10.26 -10.25
C LYS A 16 -5.35 11.20 -11.32
N HIS A 17 -6.07 12.22 -10.86
CA HIS A 17 -6.35 13.50 -11.53
C HIS A 17 -6.87 13.50 -12.98
N HIS A 18 -7.33 12.39 -13.55
CA HIS A 18 -7.87 12.43 -14.93
C HIS A 18 -9.25 11.82 -15.14
N GLU A 19 -9.76 10.88 -14.30
CA GLU A 19 -11.13 10.34 -14.50
C GLU A 19 -11.92 9.96 -13.22
N SER A 20 -11.28 9.39 -12.19
CA SER A 20 -11.96 8.93 -10.96
C SER A 20 -11.09 9.17 -9.71
N VAL A 21 -11.74 9.40 -8.56
CA VAL A 21 -11.10 9.54 -7.24
C VAL A 21 -10.77 8.16 -6.64
N GLU A 22 -11.55 7.13 -6.99
CA GLU A 22 -11.41 5.77 -6.48
C GLU A 22 -10.83 4.80 -7.53
N PRO A 23 -10.19 3.69 -7.10
CA PRO A 23 -9.80 2.61 -8.00
C PRO A 23 -11.01 1.90 -8.59
N THR A 24 -10.95 1.65 -9.90
CA THR A 24 -11.97 0.84 -10.56
C THR A 24 -11.94 -0.59 -10.03
N ARG A 25 -13.09 -1.28 -10.08
CA ARG A 25 -13.17 -2.70 -9.75
C ARG A 25 -12.15 -3.54 -10.51
N GLU A 26 -11.95 -3.27 -11.79
CA GLU A 26 -10.94 -3.95 -12.61
C GLU A 26 -9.52 -3.76 -12.05
N THR A 27 -9.17 -2.56 -11.59
CA THR A 27 -7.87 -2.28 -10.95
C THR A 27 -7.68 -3.12 -9.69
N MET A 28 -8.74 -3.25 -8.89
CA MET A 28 -8.73 -4.07 -7.68
C MET A 28 -8.61 -5.56 -8.00
N ASP A 29 -9.33 -6.04 -9.01
CA ASP A 29 -9.31 -7.44 -9.47
C ASP A 29 -7.93 -7.83 -10.02
N ILE A 30 -7.31 -6.98 -10.85
CA ILE A 30 -5.94 -7.18 -11.36
C ILE A 30 -4.93 -7.21 -10.21
N THR A 31 -5.10 -6.35 -9.21
CA THR A 31 -4.22 -6.32 -8.02
C THR A 31 -4.36 -7.62 -7.21
N LEU A 32 -5.57 -8.15 -7.06
CA LEU A 32 -5.81 -9.43 -6.40
C LEU A 32 -5.20 -10.60 -7.18
N GLU A 33 -5.38 -10.63 -8.50
CA GLU A 33 -4.78 -11.66 -9.36
C GLU A 33 -3.24 -11.63 -9.29
N ALA A 34 -2.65 -10.44 -9.26
CA ALA A 34 -1.21 -10.29 -9.10
C ALA A 34 -0.72 -10.85 -7.76
N LEU A 35 -1.46 -10.61 -6.67
CA LEU A 35 -1.13 -11.13 -5.34
C LEU A 35 -1.32 -12.63 -5.19
N ASP A 36 -2.27 -13.23 -5.91
CA ASP A 36 -2.43 -14.69 -5.97
C ASP A 36 -1.20 -15.36 -6.61
N LYS A 37 -0.68 -14.76 -7.69
CA LYS A 37 0.51 -15.25 -8.41
C LYS A 37 1.83 -14.93 -7.69
N TYR A 38 1.91 -13.77 -7.05
CA TYR A 38 3.12 -13.25 -6.40
C TYR A 38 2.85 -12.85 -4.93
N PRO A 39 2.47 -13.80 -4.06
CA PRO A 39 2.06 -13.50 -2.69
C PRO A 39 3.18 -12.97 -1.80
N LYS A 40 4.44 -13.10 -2.23
CA LYS A 40 5.65 -12.62 -1.55
C LYS A 40 6.21 -11.32 -2.16
N SER A 41 5.45 -10.62 -3.01
CA SER A 41 5.86 -9.32 -3.54
C SER A 41 5.56 -8.22 -2.52
N GLU A 42 6.58 -7.56 -1.98
CA GLU A 42 6.36 -6.44 -1.05
C GLU A 42 5.67 -5.27 -1.78
N LYS A 43 6.03 -5.04 -3.05
CA LYS A 43 5.45 -3.97 -3.87
C LYS A 43 3.97 -4.14 -4.12
N LEU A 44 3.51 -5.36 -4.44
CA LEU A 44 2.09 -5.60 -4.67
C LEU A 44 1.27 -5.42 -3.40
N TRP A 45 1.82 -5.79 -2.24
CA TRP A 45 1.16 -5.50 -0.96
C TRP A 45 1.11 -4.00 -0.67
N ILE A 46 2.17 -3.23 -0.95
CA ILE A 46 2.16 -1.76 -0.83
C ILE A 46 1.07 -1.17 -1.74
N ILE A 47 1.08 -1.53 -3.02
CA ILE A 47 0.09 -1.07 -4.02
C ILE A 47 -1.33 -1.35 -3.56
N ARG A 48 -1.63 -2.56 -3.08
CA ARG A 48 -2.95 -2.88 -2.54
C ARG A 48 -3.32 -1.98 -1.37
N GLY A 49 -2.38 -1.76 -0.45
CA GLY A 49 -2.59 -0.88 0.70
C GLY A 49 -2.98 0.53 0.26
N ASP A 50 -2.26 1.09 -0.72
CA ASP A 50 -2.50 2.44 -1.22
C ASP A 50 -3.85 2.54 -1.92
N LEU A 51 -4.19 1.57 -2.78
CA LEU A 51 -5.48 1.56 -3.48
C LEU A 51 -6.65 1.47 -2.49
N LEU A 52 -6.52 0.69 -1.42
CA LEU A 52 -7.54 0.58 -0.37
C LEU A 52 -7.76 1.90 0.39
N GLN A 53 -6.76 2.79 0.49
CA GLN A 53 -6.95 4.12 1.09
C GLN A 53 -7.78 5.06 0.21
N LEU A 54 -7.85 4.78 -1.10
CA LEU A 54 -8.56 5.62 -2.07
C LEU A 54 -10.03 5.22 -2.23
N VAL A 55 -10.50 4.22 -1.50
CA VAL A 55 -11.88 3.76 -1.54
C VAL A 55 -12.67 4.46 -0.42
N ASP A 56 -13.75 5.15 -0.76
CA ASP A 56 -14.65 5.81 0.19
C ASP A 56 -15.80 4.87 0.58
N TYR A 57 -15.79 4.32 1.79
CA TYR A 57 -16.92 3.50 2.30
C TYR A 57 -17.20 3.71 3.79
N ASP A 58 -18.46 3.42 4.13
CA ASP A 58 -19.23 3.80 5.32
C ASP A 58 -18.86 3.03 6.61
N ASP A 59 -18.04 1.96 6.55
CA ASP A 59 -17.81 1.04 7.68
C ASP A 59 -16.33 0.81 8.12
N GLY A 60 -15.35 1.37 7.40
CA GLY A 60 -13.93 1.35 7.80
C GLY A 60 -13.20 0.01 7.66
N LEU A 61 -13.77 -0.98 6.97
CA LEU A 61 -13.12 -2.28 6.74
C LEU A 61 -11.83 -2.16 5.90
N GLU A 62 -11.86 -1.35 4.86
CA GLU A 62 -10.77 -1.16 3.89
C GLU A 62 -9.58 -0.45 4.52
N ILE A 63 -9.84 0.49 5.44
CA ILE A 63 -8.82 1.18 6.24
C ILE A 63 -8.01 0.16 7.05
N ASN A 64 -8.69 -0.79 7.71
CA ASN A 64 -8.03 -1.86 8.45
C ASN A 64 -7.24 -2.81 7.54
N GLU A 65 -7.77 -3.10 6.34
CA GLU A 65 -7.05 -3.91 5.35
C GLU A 65 -5.83 -3.19 4.76
N SER A 66 -5.87 -1.86 4.62
CA SER A 66 -4.73 -1.05 4.19
C SER A 66 -3.55 -1.17 5.17
N GLU A 67 -3.81 -1.02 6.49
CA GLU A 67 -2.75 -1.22 7.50
C GLU A 67 -2.15 -2.63 7.43
N LYS A 68 -3.01 -3.65 7.26
CA LYS A 68 -2.57 -5.05 7.14
C LYS A 68 -1.67 -5.26 5.91
N CYS A 69 -1.98 -4.60 4.80
CA CYS A 69 -1.19 -4.69 3.58
C CYS A 69 0.24 -4.17 3.81
N TYR A 70 0.41 -3.00 4.42
CA TYR A 70 1.76 -2.50 4.73
C TYR A 70 2.51 -3.37 5.73
N ARG A 71 1.81 -3.90 6.73
CA ARG A 71 2.41 -4.85 7.68
C ARG A 71 2.88 -6.14 7.00
N LYS A 72 2.14 -6.64 6.02
CA LYS A 72 2.57 -7.79 5.20
C LYS A 72 3.79 -7.45 4.35
N ALA A 73 3.82 -6.27 3.71
CA ALA A 73 5.00 -5.83 2.96
C ALA A 73 6.25 -5.75 3.85
N ILE A 74 6.12 -5.24 5.08
CA ILE A 74 7.22 -5.22 6.07
C ILE A 74 7.63 -6.65 6.49
N ALA A 75 6.67 -7.57 6.67
CA ALA A 75 6.98 -8.95 7.02
C ALA A 75 7.74 -9.68 5.90
N ILE A 76 7.42 -9.37 4.64
CA ILE A 76 8.11 -9.90 3.46
C ILE A 76 9.51 -9.29 3.32
N ASN A 77 9.62 -7.96 3.45
CA ASN A 77 10.88 -7.24 3.38
C ASN A 77 11.04 -6.33 4.61
N PRO A 78 11.70 -6.81 5.68
CA PRO A 78 11.90 -6.05 6.91
C PRO A 78 12.78 -4.80 6.76
N ARG A 79 13.44 -4.60 5.60
CA ARG A 79 14.23 -3.40 5.27
C ARG A 79 13.54 -2.51 4.23
N SER A 80 12.27 -2.77 3.88
CA SER A 80 11.53 -1.95 2.91
C SER A 80 11.24 -0.57 3.48
N THR A 81 12.03 0.42 3.07
CA THR A 81 11.84 1.82 3.46
C THR A 81 10.52 2.37 2.91
N GLU A 82 10.07 1.89 1.75
CA GLU A 82 8.79 2.24 1.14
C GLU A 82 7.62 1.76 2.01
N ALA A 83 7.58 0.48 2.39
CA ALA A 83 6.49 -0.06 3.22
C ALA A 83 6.39 0.63 4.60
N TYR A 84 7.52 0.97 5.21
CA TYR A 84 7.51 1.73 6.46
C TYR A 84 7.06 3.18 6.28
N ASN A 85 7.41 3.82 5.17
CA ASN A 85 6.92 5.17 4.86
C ASN A 85 5.41 5.17 4.65
N GLU A 86 4.87 4.23 3.87
CA GLU A 86 3.44 4.18 3.60
C GLU A 86 2.64 3.86 4.86
N LEU A 87 3.11 2.93 5.71
CA LEU A 87 2.50 2.68 7.01
C LEU A 87 2.56 3.92 7.91
N ALA A 88 3.67 4.66 7.91
CA ALA A 88 3.80 5.88 8.70
C ALA A 88 2.84 6.96 8.22
N HIS A 89 2.76 7.18 6.91
CA HIS A 89 1.85 8.13 6.28
C HIS A 89 0.39 7.79 6.57
N PHE A 90 0.01 6.52 6.38
CA PHE A 90 -1.32 6.01 6.73
C PHE A 90 -1.67 6.28 8.20
N LEU A 91 -0.75 5.98 9.12
CA LEU A 91 -0.99 6.21 10.55
C LEU A 91 -1.11 7.69 10.90
N ASP A 92 -0.39 8.57 10.22
CA ASP A 92 -0.42 10.00 10.47
C ASP A 92 -1.70 10.63 9.92
N VAL A 93 -1.95 10.43 8.63
CA VAL A 93 -2.99 11.14 7.88
C VAL A 93 -4.35 10.47 8.01
N VAL A 94 -4.43 9.14 7.89
CA VAL A 94 -5.71 8.41 7.86
C VAL A 94 -6.17 8.07 9.28
N MET A 95 -5.26 7.59 10.13
CA MET A 95 -5.60 7.16 11.49
C MET A 95 -5.44 8.25 12.56
N ALA A 96 -5.02 9.47 12.17
CA ALA A 96 -4.74 10.58 13.08
C ALA A 96 -3.86 10.19 14.27
N ASN A 97 -2.87 9.32 14.03
CA ASN A 97 -1.96 8.75 15.04
C ASN A 97 -0.48 9.12 14.76
N PRO A 98 -0.13 10.41 14.87
CA PRO A 98 1.22 10.91 14.57
C PRO A 98 2.29 10.31 15.48
N ARG A 99 1.92 9.92 16.72
CA ARG A 99 2.85 9.30 17.67
C ARG A 99 3.38 7.96 17.14
N LYS A 100 2.49 7.12 16.63
CA LYS A 100 2.86 5.81 16.08
C LYS A 100 3.55 5.98 14.72
N ALA A 101 3.06 6.92 13.88
CA ALA A 101 3.71 7.27 12.62
C ALA A 101 5.19 7.66 12.80
N LYS A 102 5.49 8.51 13.78
CA LYS A 102 6.86 8.94 14.09
C LYS A 102 7.81 7.76 14.35
N GLN A 103 7.35 6.71 15.04
CA GLN A 103 8.19 5.52 15.29
C GLN A 103 8.61 4.82 13.99
N TYR A 104 7.74 4.81 12.98
CA TYR A 104 8.03 4.20 11.68
C TYR A 104 8.87 5.12 10.79
N PHE A 105 8.64 6.44 10.79
CA PHE A 105 9.54 7.39 10.12
C PHE A 105 10.97 7.32 10.66
N GLU A 106 11.13 7.15 11.98
CA GLU A 106 12.44 6.94 12.60
C GLU A 106 13.12 5.66 12.10
N LYS A 107 12.36 4.56 11.95
CA LYS A 107 12.89 3.33 11.34
C LYS A 107 13.34 3.55 9.90
N VAL A 108 12.58 4.29 9.10
CA VAL A 108 12.98 4.64 7.72
C VAL A 108 14.31 5.40 7.71
N ARG A 109 14.46 6.39 8.60
CA ARG A 109 15.69 7.16 8.72
C ARG A 109 16.89 6.26 9.06
N LEU A 110 16.73 5.35 10.01
CA LEU A 110 17.78 4.39 10.38
C LEU A 110 18.14 3.45 9.23
N LEU A 111 17.15 2.91 8.53
CA LEU A 111 17.36 2.00 7.39
C LEU A 111 18.04 2.67 6.20
N LYS A 112 17.80 3.97 5.96
CA LYS A 112 18.47 4.75 4.90
C LYS A 112 19.95 5.03 5.21
N ASN A 113 20.33 4.98 6.48
CA ASN A 113 21.68 5.29 6.95
C ASN A 113 22.50 4.02 7.30
N ALA A 114 21.99 2.82 6.99
CA ALA A 114 22.57 1.53 7.39
C ALA A 114 22.98 0.69 6.17
#